data_AF-A0A1F5WPU6-F1
#
_entry.id   AF-A0A1F5WPU6-F1
#
_cell.length_a   1.000
_cell.length_b   1.000
_cell.length_c   1.000
_cell.angle_alpha   90.00
_cell.angle_beta   90.00
_cell.angle_gamma   90.00
#
_symmetry.space_group_name_H-M   'P 1'
#
loop_
_entity.id
_entity.type
_entity.pdbx_description
1 polymer ?
#
loop_
_entity_poly.entity_id
_entity_poly.type
_entity_poly.pdbx_seq_one_letter_code
_entity_poly.pdbx_strand_id
1 'polypeptide(L)' 'MDEITKRMSGSICGHCGGRADDWKCPKCGKSLKQFDPFHWKNCTKGGKMKAQCNACAEAEDNCKCAK' A
#
# COMPACT_ATOMS: atom_id res chain seq x y z
N MET A 1 -8.61 17.22 -7.50
CA MET A 1 -7.94 15.90 -7.52
C MET A 1 -8.91 14.94 -6.85
N ASP A 2 -9.39 13.96 -7.60
CA ASP A 2 -10.51 13.09 -7.23
C ASP A 2 -10.12 12.09 -6.12
N GLU A 3 -11.08 11.66 -5.28
CA GLU A 3 -10.84 10.71 -4.18
C GLU A 3 -10.36 9.34 -4.68
N ILE A 4 -10.71 8.96 -5.91
CA ILE A 4 -10.23 7.75 -6.59
C ILE A 4 -8.73 7.87 -6.86
N THR A 5 -8.24 9.07 -7.21
CA THR A 5 -6.80 9.29 -7.43
C THR A 5 -6.01 9.13 -6.13
N LYS A 6 -6.57 9.58 -4.99
CA LYS A 6 -5.94 9.43 -3.67
C LYS A 6 -5.79 7.97 -3.23
N ARG A 7 -6.77 7.11 -3.57
CA ARG A 7 -6.68 5.65 -3.32
C ARG A 7 -5.58 4.96 -4.13
N MET A 8 -5.19 5.51 -5.29
CA MET A 8 -4.09 4.98 -6.09
C MET A 8 -2.70 5.55 -5.70
N SER A 9 -2.66 6.64 -4.93
CA SER A 9 -1.40 7.31 -4.55
C SER A 9 -0.62 6.59 -3.43
N GLY A 10 -1.14 5.49 -2.85
CA GLY A 10 -0.49 4.82 -1.71
C GLY A 10 -0.54 5.62 -0.41
N SER A 11 -0.93 6.90 -0.48
CA SER A 11 -0.97 7.82 0.67
C SER A 11 -2.17 7.60 1.60
N ILE A 12 -3.09 6.69 1.24
CA ILE A 12 -4.28 6.34 2.01
C ILE A 12 -4.35 4.82 2.16
N CYS A 13 -4.64 4.37 3.37
CA CYS A 13 -4.85 2.97 3.68
C CYS A 13 -6.19 2.51 3.07
N GLY A 14 -6.15 1.52 2.18
CA GLY A 14 -7.37 0.94 1.58
C GLY A 14 -8.33 0.28 2.58
N HIS A 15 -7.85 -0.05 3.79
CA HIS A 15 -8.66 -0.66 4.84
C HIS A 15 -9.49 0.36 5.63
N CYS A 16 -8.83 1.32 6.30
CA CYS A 16 -9.45 2.27 7.22
C CYS A 16 -9.63 3.69 6.66
N GLY A 17 -9.16 3.96 5.43
CA GLY A 17 -9.16 5.31 4.86
C GLY A 17 -8.22 6.31 5.54
N GLY A 18 -7.46 5.88 6.55
CA GLY A 18 -6.44 6.70 7.22
C GLY A 18 -5.22 6.95 6.35
N ARG A 19 -4.30 7.80 6.82
CA ARG A 19 -3.05 8.09 6.11
C ARG A 19 -2.17 6.83 6.03
N ALA A 20 -1.56 6.61 4.87
CA ALA A 20 -0.60 5.55 4.63
C ALA A 20 0.67 6.11 3.99
N ASP A 21 1.74 5.34 4.09
CA ASP A 21 2.99 5.54 3.38
C ASP A 21 2.92 4.91 1.99
N ASP A 22 3.84 5.35 1.13
CA ASP A 22 4.04 4.83 -0.22
C ASP A 22 3.95 3.29 -0.31
N TRP A 23 3.56 2.80 -1.49
CA TRP A 23 3.40 1.37 -1.75
C TRP A 23 4.71 0.63 -1.49
N LYS A 24 4.72 -0.30 -0.54
CA LYS A 24 5.88 -1.11 -0.21
C LYS A 24 5.59 -2.58 -0.43
N CYS A 25 6.53 -3.28 -1.05
CA CYS A 25 6.49 -4.73 -1.15
C CYS A 25 7.16 -5.35 0.09
N PRO A 26 6.42 -6.10 0.94
CA PRO A 26 6.99 -6.68 2.16
C PRO A 26 7.96 -7.83 1.88
N LYS A 27 7.98 -8.37 0.65
CA LYS A 27 8.84 -9.51 0.27
C LYS A 27 10.19 -9.09 -0.29
N CYS A 28 10.23 -8.01 -1.08
CA CYS A 28 11.49 -7.51 -1.68
C CYS A 28 11.93 -6.16 -1.11
N GLY A 29 11.11 -5.51 -0.27
CA GLY A 29 11.44 -4.22 0.36
C GLY A 29 11.33 -3.00 -0.54
N LYS A 30 10.95 -3.16 -1.82
CA LYS A 30 10.83 -2.06 -2.78
C LYS A 30 9.66 -1.15 -2.41
N SER A 31 9.88 0.17 -2.44
CA SER A 31 8.85 1.18 -2.22
C SER A 31 8.61 2.02 -3.49
N LEU A 32 7.36 2.35 -3.79
CA LEU A 32 6.92 3.12 -4.95
C LEU A 32 5.85 4.14 -4.56
N LYS A 33 5.94 5.35 -5.11
CA LYS A 33 4.94 6.42 -4.89
C LYS A 33 3.62 6.20 -5.63
N GLN A 34 3.61 5.29 -6.60
CA GLN A 34 2.44 4.97 -7.41
C GLN A 34 2.16 3.47 -7.31
N PHE A 35 0.87 3.13 -7.38
CA PHE A 35 0.44 1.74 -7.38
C PHE A 35 0.95 1.02 -8.64
N ASP A 36 1.75 -0.03 -8.45
CA ASP A 36 2.20 -0.92 -9.53
C ASP A 36 1.49 -2.29 -9.42
N PRO A 37 0.38 -2.51 -10.14
CA PRO A 37 -0.36 -3.77 -10.09
C PRO A 37 0.42 -4.95 -10.69
N PHE A 38 1.47 -4.68 -11.48
CA PHE A 38 2.28 -5.71 -12.12
C PHE A 38 3.55 -6.05 -11.33
N HIS A 39 3.79 -5.40 -10.19
CA HIS A 39 4.99 -5.64 -9.36
C HIS A 39 5.21 -7.13 -9.07
N TRP A 40 4.13 -7.87 -8.79
CA TRP A 40 4.20 -9.30 -8.47
C TRP A 40 4.80 -10.15 -9.58
N LYS A 41 4.65 -9.76 -10.86
CA LYS A 41 5.27 -10.45 -12.00
C LYS A 41 6.78 -10.27 -12.03
N ASN A 42 7.24 -9.12 -11.55
CA ASN A 42 8.65 -8.73 -11.52
C ASN A 42 9.32 -8.98 -10.15
N CYS A 43 8.54 -9.34 -9.13
CA CYS A 43 9.04 -9.63 -7.81
C CYS A 43 9.51 -11.09 -7.75
N THR A 44 10.83 -11.30 -7.66
CA THR A 44 11.44 -12.65 -7.52
C THR A 44 10.94 -13.42 -6.31
N LYS A 45 10.41 -12.72 -5.31
CA LYS A 45 9.84 -13.29 -4.07
C LYS A 45 8.31 -13.38 -4.09
N GLY A 46 7.66 -13.08 -5.22
CA GLY A 46 6.20 -13.15 -5.41
C GLY A 46 5.40 -12.14 -4.58
N GLY A 47 6.01 -11.05 -4.14
CA GLY A 47 5.35 -10.02 -3.33
C GLY A 47 4.50 -9.05 -4.16
N LYS A 48 3.42 -8.56 -3.57
CA LYS A 48 2.61 -7.45 -4.08
C LYS A 48 2.96 -6.17 -3.35
N MET A 49 2.76 -5.04 -4.04
CA MET A 49 2.82 -3.71 -3.43
C MET A 49 1.63 -3.52 -2.49
N LYS A 50 1.89 -2.98 -1.30
CA LYS A 50 0.87 -2.69 -0.28
C LYS A 50 1.17 -1.34 0.37
N ALA A 51 0.15 -0.51 0.58
CA ALA A 51 0.31 0.71 1.35
C ALA A 51 0.43 0.34 2.85
N GLN A 52 1.36 0.98 3.56
CA GLN A 52 1.51 0.79 5.00
C GLN A 52 0.70 1.86 5.74
N CYS A 53 -0.24 1.46 6.57
CA CYS A 53 -1.03 2.41 7.35
C CYS A 53 -0.16 3.07 8.42
N ASN A 54 -0.17 4.41 8.50
CA ASN A 54 0.67 5.14 9.45
C ASN A 54 0.12 5.05 10.88
N ALA A 55 -1.18 4.78 11.03
CA ALA A 55 -1.82 4.70 12.34
C ALA A 55 -1.53 3.38 13.07
N CYS A 56 -1.45 2.25 12.35
CA CYS A 56 -1.17 0.95 12.95
C CYS A 56 0.16 0.32 12.52
N ALA A 57 0.92 1.00 11.66
CA ALA A 57 2.19 0.55 11.07
C ALA A 57 2.11 -0.80 10.33
N GLU A 58 0.90 -1.28 10.01
CA GLU A 58 0.66 -2.53 9.30
C GLU A 58 0.33 -2.25 7.83
N ALA A 59 0.64 -3.21 6.96
CA ALA A 59 0.18 -3.18 5.58
C ALA A 59 -1.36 -3.18 5.51
N GLU A 60 -1.95 -2.61 4.47
CA GLU A 60 -3.41 -2.49 4.33
C GLU A 60 -4.18 -3.81 4.55
N ASP A 61 -3.66 -4.96 4.12
CA ASP A 61 -4.29 -6.27 4.35
C ASP A 61 -4.31 -6.70 5.83
N ASN A 62 -3.35 -6.20 6.62
CA ASN A 62 -3.20 -6.49 8.05
C ASN A 62 -3.57 -5.27 8.91
N CYS A 63 -4.20 -4.25 8.33
CA CYS A 63 -4.54 -3.03 9.05
C CYS A 63 -5.49 -3.36 10.20
N LYS A 64 -5.10 -2.96 11.41
CA LYS A 64 -5.88 -3.19 12.65
C LYS A 64 -6.74 -2.00 13.03
N CYS A 65 -6.72 -0.94 12.23
CA CYS A 65 -7.55 0.24 12.46
C CYS A 65 -9.01 -0.10 12.19
N ALA A 66 -9.92 0.54 12.92
CA ALA A 66 -11.34 0.49 12.60
C ALA A 66 -11.57 1.02 11.17
N LYS A 67 -12.54 0.41 10.47
CA LYS A 67 -12.90 0.73 9.09
C LYS A 67 -13.84 1.92 9.00
#